data_AF-A0A8J6VI05-F1
#
_entry.id   AF-A0A8J6VI05-F1
#
_cell.length_a   1.000
_cell.length_b   1.000
_cell.length_c   1.000
_cell.angle_alpha   90.00
_cell.angle_beta   90.00
_cell.angle_gamma   90.00
#
_symmetry.space_group_name_H-M   'P 1'
#
loop_
_entity.id
_entity.type
_entity.pdbx_description
1 polymer ?
#
loop_
_entity_poly.entity_id
_entity_poly.type
_entity_poly.pdbx_seq_one_letter_code
_entity_poly.pdbx_strand_id
1 'polypeptide(L)'
;MSQRDGFGSGFLAGTIVGGLVGGIVGALIASGRTSEADAKDASLLNSGASEAKAGKGRKRQLKDSDSIEFARRSLEDKIAQLNAAIDDVRTQLGNVNGNAVEIERERFSASDALSSLPKDP
;
A
#
# COMPACT_ATOMS: atom_id res chain seq x y z
N MET A 1 26.32 -13.62 -8.64
CA MET A 1 25.24 -12.84 -7.99
C MET A 1 25.24 -11.47 -8.64
N SER A 2 24.22 -11.13 -9.43
CA SER A 2 24.18 -9.89 -10.20
C SER A 2 23.95 -8.70 -9.27
N GLN A 3 24.81 -7.70 -9.44
CA GLN A 3 24.92 -6.47 -8.67
C GLN A 3 23.65 -5.62 -8.90
N ARG A 4 22.97 -5.24 -7.82
CA ARG A 4 21.80 -4.34 -7.86
C ARG A 4 22.27 -2.89 -8.05
N ASP A 5 22.77 -2.55 -9.24
CA ASP A 5 23.43 -1.27 -9.53
C ASP A 5 22.48 -0.05 -9.63
N GLY A 6 21.18 -0.22 -9.37
CA GLY A 6 20.18 0.85 -9.48
C GLY A 6 19.59 1.36 -8.17
N PHE A 7 19.79 0.67 -7.04
CA PHE A 7 19.08 1.01 -5.81
C PHE A 7 19.66 2.27 -5.13
N GLY A 8 20.99 2.35 -5.00
CA GLY A 8 21.64 3.48 -4.31
C GLY A 8 21.46 4.82 -5.02
N SER A 9 21.60 4.81 -6.35
CA SER A 9 21.40 5.99 -7.19
C SER A 9 19.93 6.42 -7.24
N GLY A 10 19.00 5.46 -7.34
CA GLY A 10 17.56 5.73 -7.28
C GLY A 10 17.12 6.26 -5.91
N PHE A 11 17.66 5.73 -4.81
CA PHE A 11 17.40 6.22 -3.46
C PHE A 11 17.92 7.64 -3.27
N LEU A 12 19.16 7.94 -3.67
CA LEU A 12 19.73 9.28 -3.53
C LEU A 12 18.95 10.31 -4.34
N ALA A 13 18.64 10.02 -5.60
CA ALA A 13 17.80 10.88 -6.44
C ALA A 13 16.40 11.06 -5.84
N GLY A 14 15.79 9.96 -5.38
CA GLY A 14 14.48 9.98 -4.72
C GLY A 14 14.46 10.80 -3.44
N THR A 15 15.55 10.81 -2.67
CA THR A 15 15.64 11.57 -1.41
C THR A 15 15.76 13.06 -1.66
N ILE A 16 16.48 13.48 -2.72
CA ILE A 16 16.57 14.89 -3.10
C ILE A 16 15.19 15.40 -3.53
N VAL A 17 14.52 14.68 -4.43
CA VAL A 17 13.19 15.07 -4.93
C VAL A 17 12.15 15.01 -3.81
N GLY A 18 12.11 13.91 -3.07
CA GLY A 18 11.18 13.70 -1.95
C GLY A 18 11.43 14.67 -0.79
N GLY A 19 12.67 15.05 -0.54
CA GLY A 19 13.03 16.04 0.47
C GLY A 19 12.54 17.44 0.11
N LEU A 20 12.57 17.82 -1.17
CA LEU A 20 12.08 19.12 -1.63
C LEU A 20 10.54 19.20 -1.48
N VAL A 21 9.83 18.17 -1.94
CA VAL A 21 8.37 18.07 -1.82
C VAL A 21 7.94 17.97 -0.36
N GLY A 22 8.58 17.08 0.41
CA GLY A 22 8.33 16.88 1.83
C GLY A 22 8.67 18.12 2.67
N GLY A 23 9.67 18.89 2.26
CA GLY A 23 10.04 20.16 2.88
C GLY A 23 8.95 21.23 2.74
N ILE A 24 8.36 21.38 1.55
CA ILE A 24 7.24 22.30 1.32
C ILE A 24 6.02 21.90 2.15
N VAL A 25 5.64 20.62 2.10
CA VAL A 25 4.50 20.10 2.87
C VAL A 25 4.73 20.22 4.37
N GLY A 26 5.95 19.91 4.83
CA GLY A 26 6.37 20.05 6.21
C GLY A 26 6.36 21.50 6.70
N ALA A 27 6.82 22.43 5.86
CA ALA A 27 6.80 23.86 6.16
C ALA A 27 5.37 24.38 6.31
N LEU A 28 4.43 23.97 5.46
CA LEU A 28 3.02 24.37 5.59
C LEU A 28 2.39 23.87 6.90
N ILE A 29 2.69 22.63 7.29
CA ILE A 29 2.24 22.04 8.56
C ILE A 29 2.90 22.70 9.77
N ALA A 30 4.17 23.08 9.66
CA ALA A 30 4.89 23.78 10.71
C ALA A 30 4.39 25.23 10.85
N SER A 31 4.21 25.95 9.74
CA SER A 31 3.71 27.32 9.69
C SER A 31 2.31 27.44 10.28
N GLY A 32 1.43 26.45 10.06
CA GLY A 32 0.12 26.39 10.70
C GLY A 32 0.16 26.23 12.23
N ARG A 33 1.32 25.92 12.81
CA ARG A 33 1.56 25.88 14.26
C ARG A 33 2.40 27.04 14.79
N THR A 34 3.10 27.77 13.92
CA THR A 34 3.98 28.88 14.29
C THR A 34 3.37 30.27 14.06
N SER A 35 2.11 30.39 13.64
CA SER A 35 1.41 31.69 13.64
C SER A 35 1.27 32.33 15.04
N GLU A 36 1.61 31.62 16.12
CA GLU A 36 1.81 32.17 17.48
C GLU A 36 3.28 32.41 17.87
N ALA A 37 4.25 32.04 17.02
CA ALA A 37 5.70 32.11 17.28
C ALA A 37 6.47 33.07 16.33
N ASP A 38 5.74 33.82 15.50
CA ASP A 38 6.26 34.78 14.52
C ASP A 38 6.74 36.08 15.20
N ALA A 39 7.78 35.97 16.04
CA ALA A 39 8.53 37.12 16.55
C ALA A 39 9.95 36.75 17.02
N LYS A 40 10.30 35.46 17.13
CA LYS A 40 11.58 35.02 17.71
C LYS A 40 12.51 34.27 16.75
N ASP A 41 12.03 33.80 15.60
CA ASP A 41 12.80 32.91 14.73
C ASP A 41 13.78 33.61 13.77
N ALA A 42 13.64 34.91 13.51
CA ALA A 42 14.64 35.64 12.72
C ALA A 42 16.00 35.78 13.44
N SER A 43 16.02 35.64 14.77
CA SER A 43 17.25 35.75 15.59
C SER A 43 17.98 34.42 15.81
N LEU A 44 17.35 33.27 15.53
CA LEU A 44 17.89 31.95 15.90
C LEU A 44 18.69 31.27 14.78
N LEU A 45 18.69 31.82 13.56
CA LEU A 45 19.44 31.26 12.44
C LEU A 45 20.94 31.62 12.47
N ASN A 46 21.38 32.52 13.37
CA ASN A 46 22.76 33.03 13.43
C ASN A 46 23.57 32.59 14.67
N SER A 47 23.08 31.65 15.46
CA SER A 47 23.83 31.13 16.61
C SER A 47 24.03 29.64 16.45
N GLY A 48 25.13 29.29 15.77
CA GLY A 48 25.65 27.94 15.80
C GLY A 48 25.99 27.51 17.23
N ALA A 49 26.02 26.18 17.41
CA ALA A 49 26.55 25.43 18.54
C ALA A 49 25.66 25.26 19.78
N SER A 50 25.54 23.97 20.11
CA SER A 50 25.40 23.40 21.46
C SER A 50 24.13 23.67 22.26
N GLU A 51 23.41 22.57 22.49
CA GLU A 51 22.89 22.18 23.81
C GLU A 51 22.12 23.22 24.60
N ALA A 52 20.79 23.23 24.45
CA ALA A 52 19.86 23.24 25.58
C ALA A 52 18.42 23.26 25.07
N LYS A 53 17.69 22.16 25.27
CA LYS A 53 16.59 22.12 26.26
C LYS A 53 15.85 20.80 26.17
N ALA A 54 16.26 19.91 27.07
CA ALA A 54 15.40 18.92 27.68
C ALA A 54 14.03 19.54 28.02
N GLY A 55 12.94 18.92 27.55
CA GLY A 55 11.60 19.35 27.97
C GLY A 55 10.46 19.12 26.99
N LYS A 56 10.39 18.01 26.25
CA LYS A 56 9.14 17.64 25.55
C LYS A 56 8.94 16.15 25.26
N GLY A 57 9.51 15.27 26.09
CA GLY A 57 9.47 13.82 25.88
C GLY A 57 8.18 13.10 26.32
N ARG A 58 7.34 13.71 27.17
CA ARG A 58 6.26 12.95 27.84
C ARG A 58 4.85 13.07 27.22
N LYS A 59 4.58 14.06 26.35
CA LYS A 59 3.28 14.22 25.67
C LYS A 59 3.19 13.56 24.28
N ARG A 60 4.29 13.00 23.75
CA ARG A 60 4.33 12.38 22.42
C ARG A 60 3.97 10.89 22.44
N GLN A 61 4.20 10.20 23.56
CA GLN A 61 3.91 8.77 23.72
C GLN A 61 2.41 8.43 23.68
N LEU A 62 1.52 9.34 24.13
CA LEU A 62 0.08 9.09 24.13
C LEU A 62 -0.58 9.23 22.74
N LYS A 63 0.05 9.90 21.78
CA LYS A 63 -0.45 10.01 20.40
C LYS A 63 0.01 8.85 19.51
N ASP A 64 1.13 8.23 19.87
CA ASP A 64 1.74 7.13 19.12
C ASP A 64 0.91 5.84 19.25
N SER A 65 0.33 5.58 20.43
CA SER A 65 -0.59 4.47 20.66
C SER A 65 -1.84 4.52 19.79
N ASP A 66 -2.43 5.71 19.60
CA ASP A 66 -3.61 5.89 18.76
C ASP A 66 -3.28 5.72 17.27
N SER A 67 -2.09 6.17 16.84
CA SER A 67 -1.63 5.93 15.46
C SER A 67 -1.27 4.48 15.20
N ILE A 68 -0.75 3.75 16.20
CA ILE A 68 -0.46 2.32 16.08
C ILE A 68 -1.77 1.53 15.99
N GLU A 69 -2.77 1.87 16.80
CA GLU A 69 -4.09 1.22 16.75
C GLU A 69 -4.84 1.55 15.46
N PHE A 70 -4.72 2.78 14.95
CA PHE A 70 -5.27 3.16 13.64
C PHE A 70 -4.56 2.42 12.49
N ALA A 71 -3.23 2.33 12.53
CA ALA A 71 -2.46 1.57 11.55
C ALA A 71 -2.84 0.09 11.58
N ARG A 72 -3.05 -0.48 12.78
CA ARG A 72 -3.50 -1.85 12.96
C ARG A 72 -4.87 -2.10 12.34
N ARG A 73 -5.86 -1.26 12.64
CA ARG A 73 -7.21 -1.37 12.04
C ARG A 73 -7.18 -1.22 10.53
N SER A 74 -6.40 -0.26 10.02
CA SER A 74 -6.22 -0.09 8.57
C SER A 74 -5.59 -1.31 7.90
N LEU A 75 -4.69 -2.04 8.59
CA LEU A 75 -4.15 -3.30 8.09
C LEU A 75 -5.21 -4.41 8.09
N GLU A 76 -6.03 -4.50 9.14
CA GLU A 76 -7.13 -5.47 9.22
C GLU A 76 -8.14 -5.28 8.08
N ASP A 77 -8.53 -4.02 7.79
CA ASP A 77 -9.42 -3.69 6.66
C ASP A 77 -8.81 -4.07 5.30
N LYS A 78 -7.51 -3.79 5.13
CA LYS A 78 -6.79 -4.16 3.90
C LYS A 78 -6.70 -5.66 3.70
N ILE A 79 -6.53 -6.43 4.78
CA ILE A 79 -6.53 -7.91 4.73
C ILE A 79 -7.91 -8.42 4.32
N ALA A 80 -8.98 -7.85 4.89
CA ALA A 80 -10.35 -8.21 4.50
C ALA A 80 -10.65 -7.90 3.03
N GLN A 81 -10.24 -6.73 2.54
CA GLN A 81 -10.37 -6.36 1.14
C GLN A 81 -9.60 -7.32 0.23
N LEU A 82 -8.37 -7.68 0.60
CA LEU A 82 -7.55 -8.59 -0.17
C LEU A 82 -8.16 -9.99 -0.22
N ASN A 83 -8.63 -10.52 0.92
CA ASN A 83 -9.29 -11.83 0.98
C ASN A 83 -10.56 -11.86 0.12
N ALA A 84 -11.38 -10.79 0.16
CA ALA A 84 -12.56 -10.67 -0.69
C ALA A 84 -12.19 -10.63 -2.18
N ALA A 85 -11.16 -9.87 -2.55
CA ALA A 85 -10.68 -9.81 -3.93
C ALA A 85 -10.08 -11.14 -4.41
N ILE A 86 -9.38 -11.87 -3.54
CA ILE A 86 -8.86 -13.22 -3.83
C ILE A 86 -10.03 -14.18 -4.07
N ASP A 87 -11.06 -14.13 -3.23
CA ASP A 87 -12.21 -15.02 -3.36
C ASP A 87 -13.03 -14.71 -4.62
N ASP A 88 -13.16 -13.44 -5.00
CA ASP A 88 -13.77 -13.01 -6.25
C ASP A 88 -12.99 -13.53 -7.47
N VAL A 89 -11.65 -13.34 -7.50
CA VAL A 89 -10.81 -13.89 -8.57
C VAL A 89 -10.87 -15.41 -8.61
N ARG A 90 -10.87 -16.09 -7.45
CA ARG A 90 -11.00 -17.54 -7.37
C ARG A 90 -12.35 -18.02 -7.93
N THR A 91 -13.43 -17.30 -7.63
CA THR A 91 -14.78 -17.59 -8.15
C THR A 91 -14.84 -17.35 -9.65
N GLN A 92 -14.27 -16.25 -10.16
CA GLN A 92 -14.20 -15.97 -11.59
C GLN A 92 -13.40 -17.04 -12.33
N LEU A 93 -12.23 -17.43 -11.81
CA LEU A 93 -11.40 -18.50 -12.37
C LEU A 93 -12.07 -19.87 -12.28
N GLY A 94 -12.75 -20.15 -11.17
CA GLY A 94 -13.55 -21.36 -10.97
C GLY A 94 -14.74 -21.44 -11.95
N ASN A 95 -15.42 -20.32 -12.21
CA ASN A 95 -16.53 -20.27 -13.17
C ASN A 95 -16.05 -20.42 -14.62
N VAL A 96 -14.96 -19.78 -15.03
CA VAL A 96 -14.44 -19.96 -16.41
C VAL A 96 -13.93 -21.38 -16.64
N ASN A 97 -13.27 -22.01 -15.65
CA ASN A 97 -12.80 -23.38 -15.79
C ASN A 97 -13.92 -24.41 -15.60
N GLY A 98 -14.91 -24.12 -14.75
CA GLY A 98 -16.09 -24.97 -14.55
C GLY A 98 -16.96 -25.05 -15.81
N ASN A 99 -17.18 -23.92 -16.47
CA ASN A 99 -17.96 -23.84 -17.71
C ASN A 99 -17.22 -24.55 -18.88
N ALA A 100 -15.89 -24.44 -18.96
CA ALA A 100 -15.10 -25.19 -19.94
C ALA A 100 -15.21 -26.72 -19.76
N VAL A 101 -15.15 -27.20 -18.51
CA VAL A 101 -15.27 -28.63 -18.19
C VAL A 101 -16.70 -29.14 -18.41
N GLU A 102 -17.72 -28.33 -18.15
CA GLU A 102 -19.13 -28.67 -18.41
C GLU A 102 -19.41 -28.79 -19.91
N ILE A 103 -18.94 -27.82 -20.71
CA ILE A 103 -19.08 -27.85 -22.17
C ILE A 103 -18.36 -29.06 -22.80
N GLU A 104 -17.17 -29.43 -22.30
CA GLU A 104 -16.47 -30.63 -22.79
C GLU A 104 -17.20 -31.92 -22.41
N ARG A 105 -17.76 -32.00 -21.20
CA ARG A 105 -18.48 -33.19 -20.72
C ARG A 105 -19.82 -33.38 -21.43
N GLU A 106 -20.52 -32.30 -21.75
CA GLU A 106 -21.74 -32.33 -22.59
C GLU A 106 -21.44 -32.73 -24.03
N ARG A 107 -20.36 -32.22 -24.63
CA ARG A 107 -19.93 -32.61 -25.99
C ARG A 107 -19.53 -34.08 -26.06
N PHE A 108 -18.83 -34.59 -25.05
CA PHE A 108 -18.45 -35.99 -25.00
C PHE A 108 -19.66 -36.91 -24.85
N SER A 109 -20.62 -36.55 -23.97
CA SER A 109 -21.87 -37.30 -23.79
C SER A 109 -22.77 -37.28 -25.03
N ALA A 110 -22.85 -36.14 -25.74
CA ALA A 110 -23.60 -36.02 -26.98
C ALA A 110 -22.97 -36.82 -28.14
N SER A 111 -21.64 -36.86 -28.20
CA SER A 111 -20.92 -37.66 -29.21
C SER A 111 -21.09 -39.16 -28.99
N ASP A 112 -21.14 -39.61 -27.74
CA ASP A 112 -21.34 -41.02 -27.39
C ASP A 112 -22.79 -41.48 -27.60
N ALA A 113 -23.75 -40.56 -27.42
CA ALA A 113 -25.15 -40.79 -27.79
C ALA A 113 -25.35 -40.84 -29.31
N LEU A 114 -24.56 -40.08 -30.09
CA LEU A 114 -24.63 -40.11 -31.56
C LEU A 114 -23.94 -41.35 -32.16
N SER A 115 -22.89 -41.87 -31.51
CA SER A 115 -22.16 -43.07 -31.96
C SER A 115 -22.91 -44.37 -31.68
N SER A 116 -23.86 -44.36 -30.75
CA SER A 116 -24.72 -45.49 -30.38
C SER A 116 -26.06 -45.56 -31.14
N LEU A 117 -26.33 -44.60 -32.04
CA LEU A 117 -27.45 -44.69 -32.96
C LEU A 117 -27.22 -45.83 -33.97
N PRO A 118 -28.19 -46.74 -34.16
CA PRO A 118 -28.08 -47.79 -35.16
C PRO A 118 -27.94 -47.12 -36.52
N LYS A 119 -26.85 -47.41 -37.23
CA LYS A 119 -26.77 -47.10 -38.66
C LYS A 119 -27.77 -48.01 -39.36
N ASP A 120 -28.87 -47.41 -39.79
CA ASP A 120 -29.85 -48.11 -40.61
C ASP A 120 -29.15 -48.73 -41.84
N PRO A 121 -29.55 -49.95 -42.23
CA PRO A 121 -28.85 -50.78 -43.22
C PRO A 121 -28.91 -50.25 -44.66
#